data_AF-A0A1S8CEN1-F1
#
_entry.id   AF-A0A1S8CEN1-F1
#
_cell.length_a   1.000
_cell.length_b   1.000
_cell.length_c   1.000
_cell.angle_alpha   90.00
_cell.angle_beta   90.00
_cell.angle_gamma   90.00
#
_symmetry.space_group_name_H-M   'P 1'
#
loop_
_entity.id
_entity.type
_entity.pdbx_description
1 polymer ?
#
loop_
_entity_poly.entity_id
_entity_poly.type
_entity_poly.pdbx_seq_one_letter_code
_entity_poly.pdbx_strand_id
1 'polypeptide(L)'
;MFCPSSYSQDHIDSRRAVIDARLAAWRHLVASTGGHAALEEFEPVFFNDLVLVLDSCLLHRDQCTETTDSSVVTEVRVLAASLVNGGRVLADRQLRLHPGHSVLGHRVGEEIALREADFTALAKAFFTELEARYL
;
A
#
# COMPACT_ATOMS: atom_id res chain seq x y z
N MET A 1 -20.89 -5.10 -15.84
CA MET A 1 -20.12 -4.32 -14.85
C MET A 1 -19.38 -3.26 -15.66
N PHE A 2 -19.74 -1.98 -15.51
CA PHE A 2 -19.07 -0.92 -16.26
C PHE A 2 -17.65 -0.75 -15.71
N CYS A 3 -16.71 -0.68 -16.64
CA CYS A 3 -15.31 -0.98 -16.43
C CYS A 3 -14.51 0.26 -16.86
N PRO A 4 -14.11 1.14 -15.93
CA PRO A 4 -13.38 2.33 -16.29
C PRO A 4 -11.93 1.96 -16.62
N SER A 5 -11.52 2.20 -17.87
CA SER A 5 -10.12 2.08 -18.31
C SER A 5 -9.22 3.21 -17.78
N SER A 6 -9.80 4.20 -17.11
CA SER A 6 -9.12 5.37 -16.52
C SER A 6 -9.83 5.87 -15.27
N TYR A 7 -9.10 6.55 -14.39
CA TYR A 7 -9.63 7.29 -13.25
C TYR A 7 -9.66 8.79 -13.55
N SER A 8 -10.56 9.54 -12.91
CA SER A 8 -10.44 10.99 -12.91
C SER A 8 -9.38 11.43 -11.89
N GLN A 9 -8.75 12.59 -12.13
CA GLN A 9 -7.84 13.20 -11.16
C GLN A 9 -8.52 13.37 -9.79
N ASP A 10 -9.77 13.87 -9.78
CA ASP A 10 -10.55 14.04 -8.55
C ASP A 10 -10.73 12.73 -7.76
N HIS A 11 -10.84 11.59 -8.45
CA HIS A 11 -10.93 10.28 -7.80
C HIS A 11 -9.62 9.94 -7.09
N ILE A 12 -8.49 10.06 -7.78
CA ILE A 12 -7.16 9.77 -7.22
C ILE A 12 -6.86 10.71 -6.05
N ASP A 13 -7.12 12.01 -6.23
CA ASP A 13 -6.89 13.02 -5.19
C ASP A 13 -7.74 12.79 -3.94
N SER A 14 -9.00 12.38 -4.12
CA SER A 14 -9.88 12.02 -2.99
C SER A 14 -9.33 10.83 -2.20
N ARG A 15 -8.77 9.82 -2.88
CA ARG A 15 -8.13 8.67 -2.22
C ARG A 15 -6.84 9.07 -1.53
N ARG A 16 -6.01 9.90 -2.16
CA ARG A 16 -4.77 10.44 -1.58
C ARG A 16 -5.05 11.24 -0.31
N ALA A 17 -6.03 12.14 -0.34
CA ALA A 17 -6.43 12.94 0.83
C ALA A 17 -6.87 12.08 2.02
N VAL A 18 -7.53 10.95 1.74
CA VAL A 18 -7.96 9.98 2.76
C VAL A 18 -6.77 9.24 3.40
N ILE A 19 -5.67 9.02 2.68
CA ILE A 19 -4.42 8.48 3.24
C ILE A 19 -3.66 9.57 4.02
N ASP A 20 -3.56 10.78 3.46
CA ASP A 20 -2.88 11.91 4.10
C ASP A 20 -3.50 12.27 5.46
N ALA A 21 -4.84 12.21 5.57
CA ALA A 21 -5.53 12.43 6.84
C ALA A 21 -5.15 11.41 7.91
N ARG A 22 -4.92 10.15 7.54
CA ARG A 22 -4.49 9.09 8.48
C ARG A 22 -3.05 9.26 8.91
N LEU A 23 -2.17 9.66 7.99
CA LEU A 23 -0.78 10.02 8.32
C LEU A 23 -0.71 11.23 9.27
N ALA A 24 -1.55 12.24 9.02
CA ALA A 24 -1.63 13.41 9.90
C ALA A 24 -2.13 13.02 11.30
N ALA A 25 -3.15 12.16 11.39
CA ALA A 25 -3.66 11.66 12.67
C ALA A 25 -2.61 10.86 13.44
N TRP A 26 -1.86 9.99 12.76
CA TRP A 26 -0.74 9.25 13.34
C TRP A 26 0.33 10.19 13.92
N ARG A 27 0.80 11.16 13.12
CA ARG A 27 1.82 12.13 13.57
C ARG A 27 1.36 12.95 14.77
N HIS A 28 0.09 13.35 14.79
CA HIS A 28 -0.50 14.04 15.93
C HIS A 28 -0.55 13.14 17.18
N LEU A 29 -0.91 11.86 17.03
CA LEU A 29 -0.89 10.88 18.13
C LEU A 29 0.51 10.72 18.70
N VAL A 30 1.53 10.54 17.84
CA VAL A 30 2.93 10.42 18.26
C VAL A 30 3.40 11.68 19.00
N ALA A 31 3.10 12.87 18.47
CA ALA A 31 3.50 14.14 19.08
C ALA A 31 2.83 14.40 20.44
N SER A 32 1.64 13.85 20.68
CA SER A 32 0.86 14.03 21.92
C SER A 32 1.12 12.95 22.98
N THR A 33 1.83 11.89 22.64
CA THR A 33 2.03 10.72 23.52
C THR A 33 3.48 10.66 24.02
N GLY A 34 3.67 10.57 25.34
CA GLY A 34 5.01 10.41 25.94
C GLY A 34 5.55 8.98 25.98
N GLY A 35 4.72 7.97 25.72
CA GLY A 35 5.06 6.55 25.80
C GLY A 35 5.49 5.96 24.46
N HIS A 36 6.79 5.75 24.27
CA HIS A 36 7.36 5.28 23.00
C HIS A 36 7.13 3.78 22.77
N ALA A 37 7.17 2.95 23.81
CA ALA A 37 7.05 1.49 23.67
C ALA A 37 5.67 1.03 23.15
N ALA A 38 4.58 1.61 23.66
CA ALA A 38 3.23 1.28 23.18
C ALA A 38 3.01 1.73 21.74
N LEU A 39 3.61 2.86 21.33
CA LEU A 39 3.58 3.31 19.94
C LEU A 39 4.41 2.39 19.04
N GLU A 40 5.59 1.94 19.49
CA GLU A 40 6.44 1.01 18.74
C GLU A 40 5.76 -0.34 18.48
N GLU A 41 4.94 -0.83 19.41
CA GLU A 41 4.16 -2.07 19.23
C GLU A 41 2.93 -1.84 18.34
N PHE A 42 2.27 -0.69 18.46
CA PHE A 42 1.06 -0.38 17.73
C PHE A 42 1.31 0.03 16.26
N GLU A 43 2.43 0.69 15.99
CA GLU A 43 2.76 1.25 14.67
C GLU A 43 2.66 0.23 13.53
N PRO A 44 3.23 -1.00 13.62
CA PRO A 44 3.11 -1.99 12.56
C PRO A 44 1.68 -2.44 12.32
N VAL A 45 0.88 -2.58 13.39
CA VAL A 45 -0.54 -2.96 13.26
C VAL A 45 -1.28 -1.90 12.45
N PHE A 46 -1.09 -0.62 12.81
CA PHE A 46 -1.74 0.49 12.13
C PHE A 46 -1.34 0.58 10.66
N PHE A 47 -0.04 0.58 10.34
CA PHE A 47 0.43 0.76 8.98
C PHE A 47 0.19 -0.46 8.08
N ASN A 48 0.22 -1.67 8.63
CA ASN A 48 -0.19 -2.87 7.91
C ASN A 48 -1.67 -2.75 7.48
N ASP A 49 -2.56 -2.33 8.37
CA ASP A 49 -3.98 -2.13 8.01
C ASP A 49 -4.15 -1.04 6.94
N LEU A 50 -3.31 0.00 6.93
CA LEU A 50 -3.36 1.03 5.89
C LEU A 50 -2.97 0.50 4.50
N VAL A 51 -2.18 -0.57 4.40
CA VAL A 51 -1.93 -1.23 3.11
C VAL A 51 -3.23 -1.78 2.52
N LEU A 52 -4.13 -2.33 3.35
CA LEU A 52 -5.43 -2.82 2.89
C LEU A 52 -6.31 -1.67 2.38
N VAL A 53 -6.21 -0.50 3.02
CA VAL A 53 -6.89 0.71 2.54
C VAL A 53 -6.31 1.17 1.21
N LEU A 54 -5.00 1.10 1.04
CA LEU A 54 -4.33 1.45 -0.22
C LEU A 54 -4.75 0.50 -1.36
N ASP A 55 -4.78 -0.81 -1.11
CA ASP A 55 -5.26 -1.82 -2.04
C ASP A 55 -6.72 -1.60 -2.45
N SER A 56 -7.57 -1.14 -1.51
CA SER A 56 -8.97 -0.82 -1.80
C SER A 56 -9.17 0.28 -2.85
N CYS A 57 -8.13 1.08 -3.14
CA CYS A 57 -8.16 2.07 -4.21
C CYS A 57 -8.24 1.42 -5.61
N LEU A 58 -7.93 0.12 -5.72
CA LEU A 58 -7.91 -0.63 -6.98
C LEU A 58 -9.23 -1.38 -7.27
N LEU A 59 -10.23 -1.32 -6.38
CA LEU A 59 -11.45 -2.16 -6.46
C LEU A 59 -12.30 -2.01 -7.73
N HIS A 60 -12.12 -0.93 -8.49
CA HIS A 60 -12.86 -0.69 -9.73
C HIS A 60 -12.03 -0.87 -11.01
N ARG A 61 -10.81 -1.40 -10.88
CA ARG A 61 -9.87 -1.57 -11.99
C ARG A 61 -10.15 -2.86 -12.77
N ASP A 62 -9.95 -2.80 -14.09
CA ASP A 62 -9.88 -4.00 -14.93
C ASP A 62 -8.56 -4.76 -14.72
N GLN A 63 -8.65 -6.06 -14.46
CA GLN A 63 -7.49 -6.97 -14.45
C GLN A 63 -7.06 -7.32 -15.89
N CYS A 64 -7.86 -7.00 -16.92
CA CYS A 64 -7.59 -7.40 -18.31
C CYS A 64 -6.41 -6.66 -18.97
N THR A 65 -5.94 -5.54 -18.43
CA THR A 65 -4.78 -4.78 -18.96
C THR A 65 -3.51 -4.95 -18.14
N GLU A 66 -3.54 -5.82 -17.12
CA GLU A 66 -2.41 -5.99 -16.21
C GLU A 66 -1.28 -6.75 -16.91
N THR A 67 -0.34 -5.99 -17.47
CA THR A 67 0.96 -6.54 -17.86
C THR A 67 1.64 -7.08 -16.62
N THR A 68 2.32 -8.22 -16.76
CA THR A 68 3.10 -8.91 -15.72
C THR A 68 4.36 -8.11 -15.34
N ASP A 69 4.24 -6.80 -15.19
CA ASP A 69 5.34 -5.92 -14.78
C ASP A 69 5.33 -5.76 -13.27
N SER A 70 6.47 -6.04 -12.67
CA SER A 70 6.74 -5.71 -11.27
C SER A 70 6.61 -4.22 -11.06
N SER A 71 5.55 -3.84 -10.38
CA SER A 71 5.18 -2.46 -10.17
C SER A 71 4.74 -2.25 -8.74
N VAL A 72 4.71 -1.00 -8.27
CA VAL A 72 4.33 -0.68 -6.89
C VAL A 72 2.88 -1.08 -6.63
N VAL A 73 2.01 -1.00 -7.65
CA VAL A 73 0.65 -1.53 -7.58
C VAL A 73 0.64 -3.05 -7.33
N THR A 74 1.55 -3.80 -7.95
CA THR A 74 1.69 -5.24 -7.71
C THR A 74 2.22 -5.53 -6.31
N GLU A 75 3.19 -4.74 -5.84
CA GLU A 75 3.74 -4.85 -4.47
C GLU A 75 2.66 -4.62 -3.41
N VAL A 76 1.84 -3.58 -3.54
CA VAL A 76 0.71 -3.32 -2.62
C VAL A 76 -0.26 -4.50 -2.58
N ARG A 77 -0.58 -5.10 -3.74
CA ARG A 77 -1.47 -6.28 -3.80
C ARG A 77 -0.88 -7.49 -3.11
N VAL A 78 0.41 -7.76 -3.32
CA VAL A 78 1.12 -8.87 -2.65
C VAL A 78 1.11 -8.64 -1.15
N LEU A 79 1.41 -7.42 -0.68
CA LEU A 79 1.41 -7.09 0.74
C LEU A 79 0.01 -7.21 1.34
N ALA A 80 -1.02 -6.69 0.69
CA ALA A 80 -2.40 -6.81 1.15
C ALA A 80 -2.85 -8.29 1.24
N ALA A 81 -2.58 -9.09 0.21
CA ALA A 81 -2.86 -10.53 0.24
C ALA A 81 -2.07 -11.23 1.36
N SER A 82 -0.82 -10.86 1.57
CA SER A 82 0.04 -11.43 2.62
C SER A 82 -0.46 -11.11 4.03
N LEU A 83 -0.91 -9.87 4.25
CA LEU A 83 -1.47 -9.43 5.53
C LEU A 83 -2.76 -10.18 5.87
N VAL A 84 -3.64 -10.37 4.89
CA VAL A 84 -4.86 -11.19 5.07
C VAL A 84 -4.55 -12.66 5.36
N ASN A 85 -3.41 -13.19 4.89
CA ASN A 85 -3.02 -14.59 5.02
C ASN A 85 -1.96 -14.87 6.11
N GLY A 86 -1.84 -13.99 7.12
CA GLY A 86 -0.99 -14.24 8.28
C GLY A 86 0.29 -13.39 8.36
N GLY A 87 0.34 -12.25 7.67
CA GLY A 87 1.31 -11.20 7.93
C GLY A 87 2.74 -11.48 7.42
N ARG A 88 2.92 -12.52 6.61
CA ARG A 88 4.20 -12.84 5.98
C ARG A 88 4.09 -12.77 4.47
N VAL A 89 5.11 -12.21 3.83
CA VAL A 89 5.16 -11.98 2.38
C VAL A 89 4.98 -13.30 1.63
N LEU A 90 3.90 -13.40 0.87
CA LEU A 90 3.56 -14.61 0.12
C LEU A 90 4.43 -14.77 -1.12
N ALA A 91 4.73 -16.03 -1.45
CA ALA A 91 5.20 -16.42 -2.77
C ALA A 91 3.99 -16.46 -3.73
N ASP A 92 3.51 -15.31 -4.18
CA ASP A 92 2.41 -15.30 -5.12
C ASP A 92 2.91 -15.69 -6.52
N ARG A 93 2.42 -16.83 -7.03
CA ARG A 93 2.78 -17.33 -8.37
C ARG A 93 2.16 -16.49 -9.50
N GLN A 94 1.09 -15.76 -9.22
CA GLN A 94 0.39 -14.88 -10.15
C GLN A 94 0.91 -13.43 -10.06
N LEU A 95 1.30 -12.97 -8.86
CA LEU A 95 1.89 -11.65 -8.64
C LEU A 95 3.42 -11.76 -8.47
N ARG A 96 4.15 -11.64 -9.59
CA ARG A 96 5.62 -11.72 -9.58
C ARG A 96 6.23 -10.47 -8.95
N LEU A 97 6.52 -10.53 -7.64
CA LEU A 97 7.31 -9.52 -6.96
C LEU A 97 8.77 -9.62 -7.42
N HIS A 98 9.26 -8.66 -8.21
CA HIS A 98 10.68 -8.56 -8.54
C HIS A 98 11.35 -7.57 -7.56
N PRO A 99 12.37 -8.02 -6.79
CA PRO A 99 13.02 -7.18 -5.77
C PRO A 99 13.62 -5.87 -6.29
N GLY A 100 13.98 -5.80 -7.58
CA GLY A 100 14.54 -4.59 -8.20
C GLY A 100 13.52 -3.47 -8.50
N HIS A 101 12.22 -3.76 -8.39
CA HIS A 101 11.13 -2.81 -8.66
C HIS A 101 10.18 -2.64 -7.46
N SER A 102 10.50 -3.29 -6.34
CA SER A 102 9.79 -3.16 -5.07
C SER A 102 10.36 -1.97 -4.30
N VAL A 103 9.49 -1.11 -3.79
CA VAL A 103 9.83 0.06 -2.98
C VAL A 103 10.42 -0.37 -1.64
N LEU A 104 9.85 -1.41 -1.03
CA LEU A 104 10.23 -1.88 0.30
C LEU A 104 11.29 -2.99 0.26
N GLY A 105 11.48 -3.64 -0.88
CA GLY A 105 12.49 -4.68 -1.08
C GLY A 105 12.23 -5.97 -0.30
N HIS A 106 11.00 -6.17 0.20
CA HIS A 106 10.63 -7.33 1.01
C HIS A 106 10.87 -8.65 0.27
N ARG A 107 11.35 -9.65 1.01
CA ARG A 107 11.56 -11.01 0.49
C ARG A 107 10.39 -11.90 0.84
N VAL A 108 10.13 -12.88 -0.02
CA VAL A 108 9.16 -13.96 0.26
C VAL A 108 9.46 -14.61 1.61
N GLY A 109 8.43 -14.76 2.45
CA GLY A 109 8.48 -15.37 3.78
C GLY A 109 8.88 -14.42 4.91
N GLU A 110 9.28 -13.19 4.58
CA GLU A 110 9.57 -12.12 5.54
C GLU A 110 8.31 -11.66 6.26
N GLU A 111 8.44 -11.27 7.53
CA GLU A 111 7.35 -10.70 8.31
C GLU A 111 7.11 -9.25 7.90
N ILE A 112 5.85 -8.88 7.71
CA ILE A 112 5.45 -7.54 7.33
C ILE A 112 5.21 -6.73 8.61
N ALA A 113 6.09 -5.77 8.87
CA ALA A 113 5.97 -4.87 10.01
C ALA A 113 6.30 -3.43 9.57
N LEU A 114 5.35 -2.82 8.84
CA LEU A 114 5.58 -1.50 8.24
C LEU A 114 5.65 -0.39 9.27
N ARG A 115 6.59 0.52 9.09
CA ARG A 115 6.71 1.75 9.87
C ARG A 115 6.23 2.94 9.05
N GLU A 116 6.10 4.11 9.69
CA GLU A 116 5.62 5.32 9.02
C GLU A 116 6.42 5.63 7.75
N ALA A 117 7.75 5.51 7.82
CA ALA A 117 8.64 5.78 6.70
C ALA A 117 8.38 4.84 5.52
N ASP A 118 8.23 3.54 5.79
CA ASP A 118 7.96 2.51 4.79
C ASP A 118 6.62 2.77 4.10
N PHE A 119 5.56 2.95 4.89
CA PHE A 119 4.23 3.19 4.36
C PHE A 119 4.16 4.51 3.58
N THR A 120 4.81 5.57 4.06
CA THR A 120 4.82 6.87 3.35
C THR A 120 5.51 6.75 1.98
N ALA A 121 6.63 6.01 1.92
CA ALA A 121 7.32 5.75 0.66
C ALA A 121 6.45 4.93 -0.30
N LEU A 122 5.83 3.86 0.21
CA LEU A 122 4.94 2.98 -0.55
C LEU A 122 3.73 3.75 -1.11
N ALA A 123 3.02 4.51 -0.27
CA ALA A 123 1.84 5.28 -0.66
C ALA A 123 2.18 6.33 -1.72
N LYS A 124 3.29 7.05 -1.56
CA LYS A 124 3.76 8.04 -2.54
C LYS A 124 4.01 7.38 -3.90
N ALA A 125 4.79 6.31 -3.92
CA ALA A 125 5.13 5.61 -5.15
C ALA A 125 3.90 4.98 -5.81
N PHE A 126 2.97 4.44 -5.01
CA PHE A 126 1.70 3.90 -5.47
C PHE A 126 0.87 4.94 -6.21
N PHE A 127 0.64 6.11 -5.63
CA PHE A 127 -0.17 7.14 -6.28
C PHE A 127 0.52 7.72 -7.52
N THR A 128 1.84 7.90 -7.51
CA THR A 128 2.58 8.33 -8.71
C THR A 128 2.42 7.32 -9.85
N GLU A 129 2.49 6.03 -9.56
CA GLU A 129 2.30 4.99 -10.57
C GLU A 129 0.83 4.91 -11.03
N LEU A 130 -0.12 5.04 -10.10
CA LEU A 130 -1.56 5.04 -10.40
C LEU A 130 -1.91 6.18 -11.36
N GLU A 131 -1.39 7.38 -11.11
CA GLU A 131 -1.53 8.54 -11.98
C GLU A 131 -0.89 8.30 -13.35
N ALA A 132 0.34 7.78 -13.40
CA ALA A 132 1.05 7.53 -14.66
C ALA A 132 0.37 6.47 -15.56
N ARG A 133 -0.38 5.55 -14.97
CA ARG A 133 -1.00 4.42 -15.70
C ARG A 133 -2.48 4.61 -16.01
N TYR A 134 -3.22 5.39 -15.22
CA TYR A 134 -4.68 5.43 -15.28
C TYR A 134 -5.31 6.81 -15.40
N LEU A 135 -4.53 7.90 -15.42
CA LEU A 135 -5.02 9.20 -15.89
C LEU A 135 -4.91 9.29 -17.41
#